data_AF-A0A0L6UR17-F1
#
_entry.id   AF-A0A0L6UR17-F1
#
_cell.length_a   1.000
_cell.length_b   1.000
_cell.length_c   1.000
_cell.angle_alpha   90.00
_cell.angle_beta   90.00
_cell.angle_gamma   90.00
#
_symmetry.space_group_name_H-M   'P 1'
#
loop_
_entity.id
_entity.type
_entity.pdbx_description
1 polymer ?
#
loop_
_entity_poly.entity_id
_entity_poly.type
_entity_poly.pdbx_seq_one_letter_code
_entity_poly.pdbx_strand_id
1 'polypeptide(L)' 'MYFVGQILLHTITYPEQFPTDSSKVAFAVSFMTEYAETWSQLYLGKVFNEEPVVFDDFLNDFRFSQNTPLSMGSSST' A
#
# COMPACT_ATOMS: atom_id res chain seq x y z
N MET A 1 -14.13 -5.04 1.84
CA MET A 1 -12.87 -4.37 2.25
C MET A 1 -13.14 -2.88 2.48
N TYR A 2 -13.63 -2.46 3.66
CA TYR A 2 -13.89 -1.03 3.99
C TYR A 2 -12.93 -0.47 5.04
N PHE A 3 -12.12 -1.34 5.67
CA PHE A 3 -11.22 -0.96 6.75
C PHE A 3 -9.96 -0.25 6.24
N VAL A 4 -9.34 -0.75 5.16
CA VAL A 4 -8.05 -0.27 4.64
C VAL A 4 -8.11 1.21 4.24
N GLY A 5 -9.20 1.64 3.58
CA GLY A 5 -9.38 3.04 3.18
C GLY A 5 -9.55 3.99 4.37
N GLN A 6 -10.19 3.56 5.45
CA GLN A 6 -10.37 4.37 6.65
C GLN A 6 -9.06 4.54 7.43
N ILE A 7 -8.23 3.50 7.48
CA ILE A 7 -6.91 3.55 8.11
C ILE A 7 -5.99 4.50 7.35
N LEU A 8 -5.99 4.38 6.01
CA LEU A 8 -5.22 5.26 5.14
C LEU A 8 -5.66 6.72 5.27
N LEU A 9 -6.98 6.97 5.30
CA LEU A 9 -7.53 8.30 5.50
C LEU A 9 -7.11 8.89 6.85
N HIS A 10 -7.09 8.08 7.90
CA HIS A 10 -6.66 8.48 9.24
C HIS A 10 -5.18 8.91 9.27
N THR A 11 -4.31 8.17 8.58
CA THR A 11 -2.89 8.55 8.43
C THR A 11 -2.71 9.86 7.66
N ILE A 12 -3.58 10.16 6.69
CA ILE A 12 -3.53 11.41 5.90
C ILE A 12 -4.08 12.61 6.69
N THR A 13 -5.13 12.39 7.51
CA THR A 13 -5.72 13.47 8.35
C THR A 13 -4.87 13.79 9.58
N TYR A 14 -4.03 12.86 10.02
CA TYR A 14 -3.13 13.05 11.17
C TYR A 14 -1.65 12.93 10.78
N PRO A 15 -1.12 13.82 9.92
CA PRO A 15 0.26 13.77 9.46
C PRO A 15 1.27 14.05 10.59
N GLU A 16 0.87 14.72 11.68
CA GLU A 16 1.73 14.97 12.85
C GLU A 16 2.14 13.68 13.59
N GLN A 17 1.32 12.62 13.52
CA GLN A 17 1.68 11.33 14.12
C GLN A 17 2.72 10.56 13.30
N PHE A 18 2.88 10.91 12.02
CA PHE A 18 3.77 10.25 11.08
C PHE A 18 4.55 11.29 10.25
N PRO A 19 5.62 11.89 10.82
CA PRO A 19 6.37 12.97 10.17
C PRO A 19 7.11 12.53 8.91
N THR A 20 7.34 11.23 8.72
CA THR A 20 8.10 10.66 7.61
C THR A 20 7.20 9.80 6.72
N ASP A 21 7.33 9.94 5.39
CA ASP A 21 6.56 9.17 4.43
C ASP A 21 6.76 7.65 4.55
N SER A 22 7.98 7.21 4.87
CA SER A 22 8.26 5.81 5.19
C SER A 22 7.43 5.28 6.35
N SER A 23 7.13 6.10 7.36
CA SER A 23 6.33 5.70 8.51
C SER A 23 4.84 5.57 8.16
N LYS A 24 4.34 6.46 7.27
CA LYS A 24 2.98 6.36 6.72
C LYS A 24 2.79 5.08 5.90
N VAL A 25 3.78 4.75 5.07
CA VAL A 25 3.77 3.51 4.26
C VAL A 25 3.87 2.28 5.15
N ALA A 26 4.77 2.27 6.15
CA ALA A 26 4.91 1.17 7.09
C ALA A 26 3.58 0.85 7.80
N PHE A 27 2.87 1.89 8.24
CA PHE A 27 1.59 1.77 8.91
C PHE A 27 0.49 1.27 7.97
N ALA A 28 0.40 1.83 6.76
CA ALA A 28 -0.57 1.40 5.75
C ALA A 28 -0.36 -0.08 5.35
N VAL A 29 0.89 -0.48 5.10
CA VAL A 29 1.23 -1.86 4.74
C VAL A 29 0.98 -2.83 5.91
N SER A 30 1.26 -2.43 7.16
CA SER A 30 0.99 -3.25 8.35
C SER A 30 -0.50 -3.62 8.47
N PHE A 31 -1.40 -2.74 8.01
CA PHE A 31 -2.83 -3.01 7.97
C PHE A 31 -3.32 -3.74 6.72
N MET A 32 -2.51 -3.75 5.65
CA MET A 32 -2.75 -4.52 4.43
C MET A 32 -2.13 -5.92 4.47
N THR A 33 -1.54 -6.35 5.60
CA THR A 33 -0.84 -7.63 5.76
C THR A 33 -1.64 -8.86 5.31
N GLU A 34 -2.97 -8.85 5.41
CA GLU A 34 -3.82 -9.95 4.92
C GLU A 34 -4.07 -9.93 3.40
N TYR A 35 -3.81 -8.79 2.76
CA TYR A 35 -4.00 -8.57 1.32
C TYR A 35 -2.64 -8.49 0.61
N ALA A 36 -1.72 -9.39 0.96
CA ALA A 36 -0.33 -9.44 0.53
C ALA A 36 -0.15 -9.51 -1.01
N GLU A 37 -0.43 -8.41 -1.69
CA GLU A 37 -0.07 -8.20 -3.07
C GLU A 37 1.43 -7.94 -3.14
N THR A 38 2.11 -8.58 -4.08
CA THR A 38 3.57 -8.59 -4.23
C THR A 38 4.20 -7.19 -4.26
N TRP A 39 3.45 -6.16 -4.69
CA TRP A 39 3.92 -4.77 -4.66
C TRP A 39 4.02 -4.20 -3.23
N SER A 40 3.12 -4.56 -2.32
CA SER A 40 3.15 -4.08 -0.92
C SER A 40 4.39 -4.57 -0.16
N GLN A 41 4.86 -5.79 -0.48
CA GLN A 41 6.09 -6.35 0.06
C GLN A 41 7.34 -5.61 -0.41
N LEU A 42 7.33 -5.07 -1.64
CA LEU A 42 8.43 -4.24 -2.16
C LEU A 42 8.58 -2.96 -1.34
N TYR A 43 7.46 -2.28 -1.06
CA TYR A 43 7.46 -1.07 -0.24
C TYR A 43 7.87 -1.34 1.21
N LEU A 44 7.42 -2.45 1.78
CA LEU A 44 7.85 -2.88 3.10
C LEU A 44 9.36 -3.11 3.16
N GLY A 45 9.93 -3.78 2.15
CA GLY A 45 11.37 -3.97 2.02
C GLY A 45 12.14 -2.65 1.96
N LYS A 46 11.66 -1.68 1.18
CA LYS A 46 12.26 -0.35 1.11
C LYS A 46 12.22 0.38 2.44
N VAL A 47 11.09 0.35 3.14
CA VAL A 47 10.95 0.93 4.49
C VAL A 47 11.91 0.27 5.48
N PHE A 48 12.05 -1.05 5.46
CA PHE A 48 12.98 -1.77 6.34
C PHE A 48 14.46 -1.52 6.01
N ASN A 49 14.77 -1.27 4.74
CA ASN A 49 16.11 -0.92 4.29
C ASN A 49 16.40 0.58 4.40
N GLU A 50 15.51 1.36 5.04
CA GLU A 50 15.58 2.83 5.15
C GLU A 50 15.72 3.53 3.78
N GLU A 51 15.30 2.86 2.70
CA GLU A 51 15.26 3.46 1.38
C GLU A 51 14.17 4.55 1.33
N PRO A 52 14.40 5.62 0.57
CA PRO A 52 13.41 6.67 0.40
C PRO A 52 12.17 6.10 -0.30
N VAL A 53 11.04 6.19 0.39
CA VAL A 53 9.73 5.82 -0.15
C VAL A 53 8.84 7.05 -0.20
N VAL A 54 8.29 7.32 -1.38
CA VAL A 54 7.34 8.39 -1.60
C VAL A 54 5.93 7.84 -1.40
N PHE A 55 5.16 8.48 -0.51
CA PHE A 55 3.82 8.03 -0.17
C PHE A 55 2.84 8.12 -1.36
N ASP A 56 3.00 9.13 -2.24
CA ASP A 56 2.19 9.25 -3.45
C ASP A 56 2.37 8.09 -4.43
N ASP A 57 3.61 7.60 -4.60
CA ASP A 57 3.89 6.44 -5.45
C ASP A 57 3.19 5.19 -4.91
N PHE A 58 3.25 4.99 -3.59
CA PHE A 58 2.53 3.92 -2.89
C PHE A 58 1.01 3.99 -3.11
N LEU A 59 0.41 5.19 -2.99
CA LEU A 59 -1.02 5.39 -3.22
C LEU A 59 -1.43 5.10 -4.66
N ASN A 60 -0.57 5.45 -5.62
CA ASN A 60 -0.82 5.23 -7.03
C ASN A 60 -0.82 3.72 -7.35
N ASP A 61 0.20 3.00 -6.88
CA ASP A 61 0.32 1.55 -7.04
C ASP A 61 -0.85 0.80 -6.38
N PHE A 62 -1.26 1.24 -5.19
CA PHE A 62 -2.44 0.69 -4.50
C PHE A 62 -3.73 0.84 -5.31
N ARG A 63 -3.95 1.99 -5.93
CA ARG A 63 -5.12 2.24 -6.79
C ARG A 63 -5.09 1.41 -8.06
N PHE A 64 -3.90 1.21 -8.65
CA PHE A 64 -3.73 0.34 -9.80
C PHE A 64 -4.05 -1.12 -9.46
N SER A 65 -3.61 -1.61 -8.30
CA SER A 65 -3.84 -2.99 -7.92
C SER A 65 -5.31 -3.33 -7.70
N GLN A 66 -6.09 -2.41 -7.12
CA GLN A 66 -7.54 -2.58 -7.00
C GLN A 66 -8.30 -2.49 -8.34
N ASN A 67 -7.71 -1.86 -9.35
CA ASN A 67 -8.31 -1.68 -10.66
C ASN A 67 -7.90 -2.77 -11.67
N THR A 68 -7.14 -3.78 -11.24
CA THR A 68 -6.80 -4.91 -12.11
C THR A 68 -8.08 -5.69 -12.45
N PRO A 69 -8.48 -5.83 -13.72
CA PRO A 69 -9.49 -6.82 -14.07
C PRO A 69 -8.87 -8.19 -13.76
N LEU A 70 -9.60 -9.04 -13.04
CA LEU A 70 -9.36 -10.50 -13.02
C LEU A 70 -9.54 -11.04 -14.45
N SER A 71 -8.55 -10.82 -15.31
CA SER A 71 -8.49 -11.36 -16.66
C SER A 71 -7.04 -11.66 -17.02
N MET A 72 -6.49 -12.70 -16.40
CA MET A 72 -5.54 -13.54 -17.11
C MET A 72 -5.59 -14.94 -16.50
N GLY A 73 -6.50 -15.77 -17.01
CA GLY A 73 -6.68 -17.12 -16.50
C GLY A 73 -7.92 -17.88 -16.98
N SER A 74 -8.39 -17.66 -18.21
CA SER A 74 -9.30 -18.61 -18.87
C SER A 74 -8.94 -18.71 -20.35
N SER A 75 -7.77 -19.27 -20.65
CA SER A 75 -7.54 -19.87 -21.96
C SER A 75 -8.10 -21.28 -21.92
N SER A 76 -9.34 -21.43 -22.38
CA SER A 76 -9.84 -22.70 -22.88
C SER A 76 -9.28 -22.90 -24.28
N THR A 77 -8.36 -23.85 -24.46
CA THR A 77 -8.30 -24.71 -25.65
C THR A 77 -7.54 -25.98 -25.31
#